data_AF-A0A968P0I2-F1
#
_entry.id   AF-A0A968P0I2-F1
#
_cell.length_a   1.000
_cell.length_b   1.000
_cell.length_c   1.000
_cell.angle_alpha   90.00
_cell.angle_beta   90.00
_cell.angle_gamma   90.00
#
_symmetry.space_group_name_H-M   'P 1'
#
loop_
_entity.id
_entity.type
_entity.pdbx_description
1 polymer ?
#
loop_
_entity_poly.entity_id
_entity_poly.type
_entity_poly.pdbx_seq_one_letter_code
_entity_poly.pdbx_strand_id
1 'polypeptide(L)'
;MQEAFDAFIVGCSVRLARNQWKQHMTMLMHTSHLVAQHIVLKDAFDEYVLNLKLDRKEEAQELMERLQAIWEKDFLPVSSSKTFSAAVAPPFSTVWKNSEKFIERLEVVMENHASEERLTYDRPDPFWGIVIGGNTLSRGLTLEG
;
A
#
# COMPACT_ATOMS: atom_id res chain seq x y z
N MET A 1 -8.55 9.52 -3.04
CA MET A 1 -7.47 9.14 -2.09
C MET A 1 -7.73 7.76 -1.52
N GLN A 2 -8.88 7.54 -0.88
CA GLN A 2 -9.26 6.22 -0.35
C GLN A 2 -9.25 5.11 -1.40
N GLU A 3 -9.94 5.28 -2.55
CA GLU A 3 -9.93 4.26 -3.62
C GLU A 3 -8.51 3.93 -4.12
N ALA A 4 -7.61 4.91 -4.19
CA ALA A 4 -6.22 4.68 -4.61
C ALA A 4 -5.44 3.86 -3.57
N PHE A 5 -5.69 4.11 -2.28
CA PHE A 5 -5.08 3.34 -1.20
C PHE A 5 -5.67 1.92 -1.11
N ASP A 6 -6.99 1.77 -1.26
CA ASP A 6 -7.66 0.47 -1.32
C ASP A 6 -7.15 -0.34 -2.54
N ALA A 7 -6.96 0.30 -3.69
CA ALA A 7 -6.35 -0.33 -4.87
C ALA A 7 -4.88 -0.73 -4.63
N PHE A 8 -4.11 0.08 -3.90
CA PHE A 8 -2.75 -0.29 -3.49
C PHE A 8 -2.75 -1.52 -2.58
N ILE A 9 -3.67 -1.61 -1.62
CA ILE A 9 -3.85 -2.80 -0.77
C ILE A 9 -4.18 -4.02 -1.63
N VAL A 10 -5.13 -3.93 -2.55
CA VAL A 10 -5.50 -5.05 -3.44
C VAL A 10 -4.30 -5.48 -4.28
N GLY A 11 -3.59 -4.53 -4.90
CA GLY A 11 -2.40 -4.82 -5.72
C GLY A 11 -1.31 -5.55 -4.94
N CYS A 12 -1.00 -5.08 -3.73
CA CYS A 12 -0.03 -5.72 -2.85
C CYS A 12 -0.50 -7.12 -2.42
N SER A 13 -1.78 -7.28 -2.10
CA SER A 13 -2.37 -8.57 -1.71
C SER A 13 -2.28 -9.63 -2.82
N VAL A 14 -2.44 -9.20 -4.08
CA VAL A 14 -2.23 -10.06 -5.26
C VAL A 14 -0.75 -10.41 -5.44
N ARG A 15 0.17 -9.46 -5.22
CA ARG A 15 1.62 -9.73 -5.23
C ARG A 15 2.02 -10.75 -4.17
N LEU A 16 1.45 -10.65 -2.97
CA LEU A 16 1.63 -11.63 -1.90
C LEU A 16 1.10 -13.02 -2.31
N ALA A 17 -0.05 -13.10 -2.97
CA ALA A 17 -0.57 -14.37 -3.51
C ALA A 17 0.37 -15.01 -4.54
N ARG A 18 1.23 -14.22 -5.18
CA ARG A 18 2.27 -14.63 -6.14
C ARG A 18 3.64 -14.87 -5.49
N ASN A 19 3.69 -14.99 -4.17
CA ASN A 19 4.88 -15.25 -3.37
C ASN A 19 5.94 -14.13 -3.33
N GLN A 20 5.55 -12.88 -3.56
CA GLN A 20 6.47 -11.74 -3.51
C GLN A 20 6.69 -11.18 -2.09
N TRP A 21 6.65 -12.03 -1.06
CA TRP A 21 6.72 -11.63 0.36
C TRP A 21 8.04 -10.97 0.76
N LYS A 22 9.10 -11.17 -0.02
CA LYS A 22 10.46 -10.64 0.22
C LYS A 22 10.76 -9.37 -0.58
N GLN A 23 9.77 -8.84 -1.30
CA GLN A 23 9.92 -7.66 -2.14
C GLN A 23 9.36 -6.44 -1.42
N HIS A 24 9.97 -5.28 -1.67
CA HIS A 24 9.42 -4.00 -1.28
C HIS A 24 8.09 -3.74 -1.98
N MET A 25 7.18 -3.05 -1.29
CA MET A 25 5.88 -2.64 -1.82
C MET A 25 5.63 -1.21 -1.37
N THR A 26 5.87 -0.26 -2.26
CA THR A 26 5.87 1.16 -1.92
C THR A 26 4.80 1.92 -2.69
N MET A 27 4.05 2.78 -2.00
CA MET A 27 3.20 3.80 -2.60
C MET A 27 3.75 5.18 -2.30
N LEU A 28 3.95 6.01 -3.32
CA LEU A 28 4.31 7.42 -3.14
C LEU A 28 3.06 8.29 -3.05
N MET A 29 2.97 9.09 -2.00
CA MET A 29 1.96 10.12 -1.84
C MET A 29 2.62 11.49 -1.89
N HIS A 30 2.49 12.15 -3.04
CA HIS A 30 3.00 13.49 -3.27
C HIS A 30 1.89 14.53 -3.13
N THR A 31 2.03 15.47 -2.21
CA THR A 31 1.05 16.55 -2.00
C THR A 31 1.61 17.91 -2.38
N SER A 32 2.73 18.34 -1.78
CA SER A 32 3.25 19.71 -1.90
C SER A 32 4.74 19.78 -1.58
N HIS A 33 5.33 20.97 -1.70
CA HIS A 33 6.69 21.26 -1.22
C HIS A 33 6.72 21.64 0.27
N LEU A 34 5.56 21.87 0.89
CA LEU A 34 5.44 22.32 2.27
C LEU A 34 5.49 21.16 3.26
N VAL A 35 6.53 21.14 4.12
CA VAL A 35 6.71 20.10 5.16
C VAL A 35 5.51 19.99 6.10
N ALA A 36 4.87 21.10 6.45
CA ALA A 36 3.68 21.09 7.32
C ALA A 36 2.53 20.26 6.74
N GLN A 37 2.36 20.23 5.41
CA GLN A 37 1.32 19.43 4.77
C GLN A 37 1.68 17.93 4.76
N HIS A 38 2.97 17.59 4.73
CA HIS A 38 3.40 16.20 4.89
C HIS A 38 3.14 15.69 6.30
N ILE A 39 3.36 16.51 7.33
CA ILE A 39 3.09 16.15 8.74
C ILE A 39 1.61 15.85 8.94
N VAL A 40 0.73 16.79 8.57
CA VAL A 40 -0.72 16.60 8.68
C VAL A 40 -1.18 15.35 7.94
N LEU A 41 -0.60 15.08 6.76
CA LEU A 41 -0.97 13.89 5.99
C LEU A 41 -0.46 12.61 6.64
N LYS A 42 0.76 12.61 7.16
CA LYS A 42 1.33 11.45 7.85
C LYS A 42 0.47 11.10 9.06
N ASP A 43 0.15 12.08 9.90
CA ASP A 43 -0.65 11.86 11.10
C ASP A 43 -2.03 11.27 10.75
N ALA A 44 -2.69 11.81 9.73
CA ALA A 44 -3.97 11.29 9.25
C ALA A 44 -3.86 9.85 8.72
N PHE A 45 -2.78 9.51 8.01
CA PHE A 45 -2.57 8.15 7.50
C PHE A 45 -2.13 7.17 8.59
N ASP A 46 -1.34 7.60 9.57
CA ASP A 46 -0.98 6.79 10.74
C ASP A 46 -2.23 6.40 11.52
N GLU A 47 -3.13 7.36 11.79
CA GLU A 47 -4.40 7.10 12.45
C GLU A 47 -5.28 6.17 11.62
N TYR A 48 -5.38 6.41 10.31
CA TYR A 48 -6.15 5.57 9.42
C TYR A 48 -5.65 4.12 9.39
N VAL A 49 -4.34 3.92 9.20
CA VAL A 49 -3.71 2.59 9.19
C VAL A 49 -3.82 1.91 10.55
N LEU A 50 -3.68 2.66 11.65
CA LEU A 50 -3.89 2.12 12.99
C LEU A 50 -5.32 1.61 13.16
N ASN A 51 -6.33 2.35 12.72
CA ASN A 51 -7.73 1.91 12.78
C ASN A 51 -7.95 0.62 11.97
N LEU A 52 -7.36 0.51 10.77
CA LEU A 52 -7.43 -0.73 9.98
C LEU A 52 -6.80 -1.93 10.71
N LYS A 53 -5.74 -1.72 11.50
CA LYS A 53 -5.06 -2.79 12.28
C LYS A 53 -5.86 -3.25 13.50
N LEU A 54 -6.77 -2.44 14.03
CA LEU A 54 -7.53 -2.74 15.25
C LEU A 54 -8.67 -3.75 15.03
N ASP A 55 -8.91 -4.19 13.80
CA ASP A 55 -9.83 -5.27 13.42
C ASP A 55 -11.22 -5.19 14.08
N ARG A 56 -11.87 -4.02 13.96
CA ARG A 56 -13.25 -3.87 14.41
C ARG A 56 -14.17 -4.50 13.38
N LYS A 57 -14.98 -5.48 13.80
CA LYS A 57 -15.81 -6.31 12.88
C LYS A 57 -16.61 -5.54 11.84
N GLU A 58 -17.25 -4.43 12.23
CA GLU A 58 -18.04 -3.60 11.30
C GLU A 58 -17.14 -2.91 10.27
N GLU A 59 -16.05 -2.30 10.72
CA GLU A 59 -15.07 -1.61 9.86
C GLU A 59 -14.34 -2.59 8.93
N ALA A 60 -14.08 -3.82 9.40
CA ALA A 60 -13.48 -4.90 8.61
C ALA A 60 -14.42 -5.37 7.48
N GLN A 61 -15.72 -5.47 7.76
CA GLN A 61 -16.73 -5.80 6.75
C GLN A 61 -16.80 -4.70 5.68
N GLU A 62 -16.88 -3.43 6.07
CA GLU A 62 -16.89 -2.30 5.14
C GLU A 62 -15.61 -2.26 4.29
N LEU A 63 -14.44 -2.51 4.89
CA LEU A 63 -13.18 -2.60 4.15
C LEU A 63 -13.23 -3.74 3.15
N MET A 64 -13.64 -4.94 3.56
CA MET A 64 -13.73 -6.11 2.69
C MET A 64 -14.59 -5.82 1.46
N GLU A 65 -15.75 -5.20 1.63
CA GLU A 65 -16.65 -4.82 0.54
C GLU A 65 -15.99 -3.82 -0.43
N ARG A 66 -15.29 -2.80 0.09
CA ARG A 66 -14.52 -1.86 -0.75
C ARG A 66 -13.41 -2.56 -1.55
N LEU A 67 -12.63 -3.42 -0.89
CA LEU A 67 -11.55 -4.16 -1.55
C LEU A 67 -12.10 -5.15 -2.59
N GLN A 68 -13.23 -5.79 -2.32
CA GLN A 68 -13.90 -6.69 -3.25
C GLN A 68 -14.35 -5.94 -4.51
N ALA A 69 -14.99 -4.79 -4.34
CA ALA A 69 -15.44 -3.97 -5.46
C ALA A 69 -14.27 -3.58 -6.39
N ILE A 70 -13.13 -3.18 -5.83
CA ILE A 70 -11.92 -2.84 -6.60
C ILE A 70 -11.33 -4.09 -7.27
N TRP A 71 -11.25 -5.21 -6.55
CA TRP A 71 -10.75 -6.47 -7.10
C TRP A 71 -11.54 -6.89 -8.34
N GLU A 72 -12.87 -6.90 -8.26
CA GLU A 72 -13.76 -7.35 -9.33
C GLU A 72 -13.75 -6.40 -10.53
N LYS A 73 -13.71 -5.09 -10.27
CA LYS A 73 -13.76 -4.04 -11.29
C LYS A 73 -12.43 -3.90 -12.04
N ASP A 74 -11.31 -3.83 -11.33
CA ASP A 74 -10.04 -3.37 -11.89
C ASP A 74 -8.99 -4.47 -12.05
N PHE A 75 -8.93 -5.44 -11.12
CA PHE A 75 -7.84 -6.43 -11.08
C PHE A 75 -8.22 -7.76 -11.72
N LEU A 76 -9.42 -8.26 -11.48
CA LEU A 76 -9.89 -9.56 -11.98
C LEU A 76 -9.95 -9.62 -13.52
N PRO A 77 -10.44 -8.59 -14.25
CA PRO A 77 -10.49 -8.63 -15.71
C PRO A 77 -9.10 -8.72 -16.35
N VAL A 78 -8.12 -8.01 -15.78
CA VAL A 78 -6.74 -8.00 -16.27
C VAL A 78 -6.01 -9.28 -15.87
N SER A 79 -6.22 -9.75 -14.64
CA SER A 79 -5.59 -10.98 -14.11
C SER A 79 -6.09 -12.25 -14.79
N SER A 80 -7.31 -12.24 -15.33
CA SER A 80 -7.90 -13.37 -16.05
C SER A 80 -7.66 -13.31 -17.56
N SER A 81 -7.08 -12.21 -18.06
CA SER A 81 -6.79 -12.04 -19.48
C SER A 81 -5.67 -12.98 -19.93
N LYS A 82 -5.92 -13.73 -21.01
CA LYS A 82 -4.94 -14.65 -21.62
C LYS A 82 -3.67 -13.95 -22.11
N THR A 83 -3.71 -12.63 -22.29
CA THR A 83 -2.57 -11.81 -22.75
C THR A 83 -1.47 -11.69 -21.69
N PHE A 84 -1.80 -11.79 -20.40
CA PHE A 84 -0.86 -11.64 -19.28
C PHE A 84 -0.72 -12.94 -18.47
N SER A 85 -0.86 -14.10 -19.13
CA SER A 85 -1.03 -15.47 -18.58
C SER A 85 0.08 -16.04 -17.69
N ALA A 86 0.91 -15.20 -17.07
CA ALA A 86 1.97 -15.63 -16.16
C ALA A 86 1.45 -16.26 -14.86
N ALA A 87 0.18 -16.02 -14.45
CA ALA A 87 -0.40 -16.64 -13.25
C ALA A 87 -1.94 -16.67 -13.28
N VAL A 88 -2.53 -17.71 -12.69
CA VAL A 88 -3.98 -17.79 -12.42
C VAL A 88 -4.38 -16.70 -11.42
N ALA A 89 -5.48 -15.99 -11.69
CA ALA A 89 -6.04 -15.02 -10.76
C ALA A 89 -6.42 -15.71 -9.43
N PRO A 90 -5.92 -15.25 -8.26
CA PRO A 90 -6.31 -15.83 -6.98
C PRO A 90 -7.80 -15.57 -6.69
N PRO A 91 -8.48 -16.44 -5.93
CA PRO A 91 -9.83 -16.12 -5.44
C PRO A 91 -9.78 -14.92 -4.48
N PHE A 92 -10.87 -14.16 -4.41
CA PHE A 92 -10.93 -12.97 -3.55
C PHE A 92 -10.64 -13.29 -2.07
N SER A 93 -11.05 -14.46 -1.57
CA SER A 93 -10.72 -14.87 -0.19
C SER A 93 -9.21 -14.92 0.09
N THR A 94 -8.39 -15.27 -0.90
CA THR A 94 -6.93 -15.21 -0.79
C THR A 94 -6.42 -13.77 -0.82
N VAL A 95 -7.04 -12.92 -1.65
CA VAL A 95 -6.72 -11.48 -1.69
C VAL A 95 -7.02 -10.85 -0.33
N TRP A 96 -8.21 -11.09 0.23
CA TRP A 96 -8.62 -10.61 1.55
C TRP A 96 -7.67 -11.06 2.67
N LYS A 97 -7.36 -12.36 2.74
CA LYS A 97 -6.42 -12.89 3.73
C LYS A 97 -5.03 -12.24 3.62
N ASN A 98 -4.60 -11.91 2.41
CA ASN A 98 -3.32 -11.25 2.20
C ASN A 98 -3.38 -9.75 2.46
N SER A 99 -4.54 -9.09 2.30
CA SER A 99 -4.70 -7.68 2.68
C SER A 99 -4.57 -7.51 4.19
N GLU A 100 -5.13 -8.42 4.99
CA GLU A 100 -4.97 -8.40 6.45
C GLU A 100 -3.49 -8.44 6.85
N LYS A 101 -2.72 -9.38 6.27
CA LYS A 101 -1.27 -9.50 6.51
C LYS A 101 -0.47 -8.28 6.03
N PHE A 102 -0.88 -7.71 4.90
CA PHE A 102 -0.23 -6.54 4.35
C PHE A 102 -0.46 -5.32 5.26
N ILE A 103 -1.72 -5.09 5.66
CA ILE A 103 -2.12 -4.00 6.54
C ILE A 103 -1.40 -4.10 7.89
N GLU A 104 -1.29 -5.30 8.48
CA GLU A 104 -0.59 -5.52 9.75
C GLU A 104 0.85 -4.99 9.73
N ARG A 105 1.55 -5.20 8.61
CA ARG A 105 2.94 -4.78 8.39
C ARG A 105 3.10 -3.40 7.75
N LEU A 106 2.00 -2.73 7.38
CA LEU A 106 2.05 -1.48 6.65
C LEU A 106 2.66 -0.37 7.52
N GLU A 107 3.64 0.32 6.94
CA GLU A 107 4.37 1.45 7.52
C GLU A 107 4.04 2.74 6.75
N VAL A 108 3.93 3.89 7.44
CA VAL A 108 3.79 5.20 6.81
C VAL A 108 5.01 6.05 7.17
N VAL A 109 5.82 6.36 6.18
CA VAL A 109 7.08 7.09 6.33
C VAL A 109 6.97 8.44 5.64
N MET A 110 7.56 9.47 6.24
CA MET A 110 7.69 10.78 5.62
C MET A 110 9.12 10.99 5.14
N GLU A 111 9.29 11.31 3.87
CA GLU A 111 10.60 11.60 3.27
C GLU A 111 10.61 13.06 2.79
N ASN A 112 11.33 13.92 3.51
CA ASN A 112 11.49 15.32 3.13
C ASN A 112 12.89 15.85 3.50
N HIS A 113 13.22 17.07 3.06
CA HIS A 113 14.56 17.65 3.28
C HIS A 113 14.88 17.96 4.75
N ALA A 114 13.87 17.96 5.62
CA ALA A 114 13.96 18.25 7.04
C ALA A 114 13.77 16.98 7.92
N SER A 115 13.52 15.80 7.35
CA SER A 115 13.43 14.57 8.15
C SER A 115 14.84 14.06 8.50
N GLU A 116 15.04 13.76 9.78
CA GLU A 116 16.29 13.13 10.25
C GLU A 116 16.32 11.65 9.89
N GLU A 117 15.17 10.98 9.89
CA GLU A 117 15.00 9.63 9.36
C GLU A 117 14.69 9.70 7.86
N ARG A 118 15.54 9.00 7.09
CA ARG A 118 15.32 8.75 5.66
C ARG A 118 14.87 7.32 5.45
N LEU A 119 14.00 7.11 4.48
CA LEU A 119 13.64 5.78 4.01
C LEU A 119 14.90 5.05 3.53
N THR A 120 15.13 3.86 4.10
CA THR A 120 16.17 2.93 3.64
C THR A 120 15.57 1.58 3.27
N TYR A 121 15.99 1.05 2.14
CA TYR A 121 15.67 -0.31 1.68
C TYR A 121 16.71 -1.33 2.15
N ASP A 122 17.86 -0.90 2.69
CA ASP A 122 18.84 -1.75 3.36
C ASP A 122 18.34 -2.10 4.78
N ARG A 123 17.47 -3.12 4.84
CA ARG A 123 16.81 -3.59 6.06
C ARG A 123 16.56 -5.10 5.98
N PRO A 124 16.51 -5.82 7.12
CA PRO A 124 16.34 -7.27 7.14
C PRO A 124 14.98 -7.73 6.58
N ASP A 125 13.94 -6.94 6.82
CA ASP A 125 12.58 -7.17 6.33
C ASP A 125 12.20 -6.16 5.24
N PRO A 126 11.47 -6.57 4.19
CA PRO A 126 11.06 -5.64 3.14
C PRO A 126 10.11 -4.57 3.69
N PHE A 127 10.36 -3.33 3.28
CA PHE A 127 9.44 -2.21 3.47
C PHE A 127 8.14 -2.40 2.67
N TRP A 128 7.01 -2.44 3.38
CA TRP A 128 5.67 -2.39 2.83
C TRP A 128 5.01 -1.13 3.37
N GLY A 129 4.81 -0.12 2.53
CA GLY A 129 4.45 1.16 3.08
C GLY A 129 4.16 2.27 2.11
N ILE A 130 3.69 3.35 2.72
CA ILE A 130 3.41 4.61 2.06
C ILE A 130 4.57 5.56 2.38
N VAL A 131 5.09 6.21 1.35
CA VAL A 131 6.07 7.27 1.48
C VAL A 131 5.37 8.59 1.17
N ILE A 132 5.34 9.48 2.14
CA ILE A 132 4.76 10.82 2.00
C ILE A 132 5.91 11.81 1.81
N GLY A 133 5.89 12.55 0.72
CA GLY A 133 6.93 13.55 0.48
C GLY A 133 6.65 14.49 -0.68
N GLY A 134 7.61 15.38 -0.92
CA GLY A 134 7.50 16.45 -1.91
C GLY A 134 8.52 16.34 -3.03
N ASN A 135 8.88 17.49 -3.63
CA ASN A 135 9.84 17.59 -4.74
C ASN A 135 11.22 16.95 -4.51
N THR A 136 11.62 16.66 -3.27
CA THR A 136 12.91 16.01 -2.99
C THR A 136 12.95 14.57 -3.51
N LEU A 137 11.81 13.87 -3.56
CA LEU A 137 11.72 12.50 -4.06
C LEU A 137 11.89 12.39 -5.58
N SER A 138 11.63 13.48 -6.33
CA SER A 138 11.77 13.49 -7.79
C SER A 138 13.22 13.65 -8.30
N ARG A 139 14.19 13.82 -7.39
CA ARG A 139 15.58 14.19 -7.73
C ARG A 139 16.66 13.25 -7.19
N GLY A 140 16.38 11.96 -7.07
CA GLY A 140 17.43 10.95 -6.85
C GLY A 140 17.13 9.82 -5.87
N LEU A 141 15.92 9.75 -5.31
CA LEU A 141 15.48 8.59 -4.53
C LEU A 141 14.76 7.61 -5.46
N THR A 142 15.30 6.40 -5.63
CA THR A 142 14.60 5.30 -6.29
C THR A 142 13.70 4.64 -5.25
N LEU A 143 12.39 4.69 -5.47
CA LEU A 143 11.45 3.90 -4.67
C LEU A 143 11.44 2.47 -5.21
N GLU A 144 11.74 1.51 -4.33
CA GLU A 144 11.69 0.10 -4.66
C GLU A 144 10.29 -0.46 -4.41
N GLY A 145 9.79 -1.24 -5.37
CA GLY A 145 8.54 -1.99 -5.23
C GLY A 145 7.68 -1.99 -6.47
#